data_AF-A0AA48KE46-F1
#
_entry.id   AF-A0AA48KE46-F1
#
_cell.length_a   1.000
_cell.length_b   1.000
_cell.length_c   1.000
_cell.angle_alpha   90.00
_cell.angle_beta   90.00
_cell.angle_gamma   90.00
#
_symmetry.space_group_name_H-M   'P 1'
#
loop_
_entity.id
_entity.type
_entity.pdbx_description
1 polymer ?
#
loop_
_entity_poly.entity_id
_entity_poly.type
_entity_poly.pdbx_seq_one_letter_code
_entity_poly.pdbx_strand_id
1 'polypeptide(L)'
;MRLILALLPVPLLLAACNQAEPLAGNVRDPDSLPDSVPAALTGEYRVAAIDGEEVGGGIGIALSMTDGMIWFDPRCAGFSWTYTYADGVLTTDRPEKPRSGDGPYVARPIRPTCRIAVHPEQQRLATALDAVTNAWKTPTNGVKLNGGGHSVTLYSQ
;
A
#
# COMPACT_ATOMS: atom_id res chain seq x y z
N MET A 1 79.54 21.46 -16.02
CA MET A 1 79.52 19.99 -16.16
C MET A 1 78.07 19.55 -16.14
N ARG A 2 77.57 19.02 -17.26
CA ARG A 2 76.25 18.43 -17.43
C ARG A 2 76.17 17.11 -16.64
N LEU A 3 75.04 16.79 -16.03
CA LEU A 3 74.47 15.44 -16.17
C LEU A 3 72.96 15.46 -15.94
N ILE A 4 72.27 15.14 -17.04
CA ILE A 4 70.85 14.85 -17.19
C ILE A 4 70.64 13.44 -16.59
N LEU A 5 69.69 13.26 -15.68
CA LEU A 5 69.23 11.94 -15.27
C LEU A 5 67.78 11.74 -15.72
N ALA A 6 67.60 10.64 -16.45
CA ALA A 6 66.50 10.32 -17.33
C ALA A 6 65.20 9.94 -16.59
N LEU A 7 64.09 10.21 -17.29
CA LEU A 7 62.80 9.59 -17.07
C LEU A 7 62.91 8.05 -17.04
N LEU A 8 62.13 7.43 -16.15
CA LEU A 8 61.60 6.09 -16.36
C LEU A 8 60.14 6.03 -15.85
N PRO A 9 59.18 5.57 -16.68
CA PRO A 9 57.77 5.48 -16.35
C PRO A 9 57.48 4.21 -15.54
N VAL A 10 56.71 4.34 -14.45
CA VAL A 10 56.18 3.20 -13.68
C VAL A 10 54.79 2.83 -14.21
N PRO A 11 54.54 1.56 -14.56
CA PRO A 11 53.33 1.12 -15.25
C PRO A 11 52.13 0.90 -14.31
N LEU A 12 50.95 1.05 -14.92
CA LEU A 12 49.62 0.63 -14.47
C LEU A 12 49.61 -0.75 -13.80
N LEU A 13 48.92 -0.84 -12.67
CA LEU A 13 48.29 -2.08 -12.19
C LEU A 13 46.82 -1.81 -11.90
N LEU A 14 45.99 -2.66 -12.52
CA LEU A 14 44.55 -2.61 -12.59
C LEU A 14 43.92 -2.78 -11.20
N ALA A 15 43.15 -1.78 -10.76
CA ALA A 15 42.04 -2.00 -9.85
C ALA A 15 40.75 -1.80 -10.65
N ALA A 16 40.42 -2.79 -11.48
CA ALA A 16 39.07 -2.94 -11.99
C ALA A 16 38.18 -3.28 -10.78
N CYS A 17 37.55 -2.27 -10.20
CA CYS A 17 36.40 -2.49 -9.33
C CYS A 17 35.33 -3.11 -10.22
N ASN A 18 35.23 -4.43 -10.11
CA ASN A 18 34.19 -5.24 -10.69
C ASN A 18 32.86 -4.61 -10.27
N GLN A 19 32.21 -3.89 -11.18
CA GLN A 19 30.86 -3.44 -10.95
C GLN A 19 30.03 -4.71 -10.81
N ALA A 20 29.63 -5.02 -9.58
CA ALA A 20 28.53 -5.92 -9.37
C ALA A 20 27.34 -5.25 -10.07
N GLU A 21 27.10 -5.66 -11.32
CA GLU A 21 25.83 -5.40 -11.98
C GLU A 21 24.77 -5.87 -10.98
N PRO A 22 23.92 -4.97 -10.46
CA PRO A 22 22.73 -5.45 -9.82
C PRO A 22 22.01 -6.15 -10.96
N LEU A 23 21.99 -7.48 -10.93
CA LEU A 23 21.00 -8.25 -11.62
C LEU A 23 19.70 -7.57 -11.25
N ALA A 24 19.18 -6.78 -12.17
CA ALA A 24 17.78 -6.39 -12.24
C ALA A 24 17.02 -7.69 -12.48
N GLY A 25 17.08 -8.58 -11.48
CA GLY A 25 16.12 -9.61 -11.28
C GLY A 25 14.84 -8.84 -11.10
N ASN A 26 14.01 -8.85 -12.14
CA ASN A 26 12.58 -8.78 -11.94
C ASN A 26 12.28 -9.84 -10.87
N VAL A 27 12.30 -9.44 -9.60
CA VAL A 27 11.58 -10.13 -8.55
C VAL A 27 10.14 -9.97 -9.00
N ARG A 28 9.71 -10.94 -9.81
CA ARG A 28 8.31 -11.13 -10.15
C ARG A 28 7.69 -11.37 -8.79
N ASP A 29 7.04 -10.34 -8.25
CA ASP A 29 6.22 -10.47 -7.07
C ASP A 29 5.35 -11.72 -7.33
N PRO A 30 5.45 -12.78 -6.53
CA PRO A 30 4.64 -13.98 -6.76
C PRO A 30 3.13 -13.68 -6.74
N ASP A 31 2.71 -12.48 -6.30
CA ASP A 31 1.36 -11.92 -6.39
C ASP A 31 1.11 -11.00 -7.61
N SER A 32 1.99 -10.98 -8.62
CA SER A 32 1.92 -9.98 -9.72
C SER A 32 0.91 -10.30 -10.84
N LEU A 33 0.18 -11.41 -10.78
CA LEU A 33 -0.92 -11.67 -11.71
C LEU A 33 -2.23 -11.84 -10.93
N PRO A 34 -3.25 -11.00 -11.19
CA PRO A 34 -4.57 -11.21 -10.60
C PRO A 34 -5.17 -12.50 -11.16
N ASP A 35 -5.50 -13.45 -10.30
CA ASP A 35 -6.09 -14.71 -10.75
C ASP A 35 -7.54 -14.54 -11.17
N SER A 36 -8.31 -13.77 -10.40
CA SER A 36 -9.72 -13.50 -10.67
C SER A 36 -10.26 -12.32 -9.85
N VAL A 37 -11.43 -11.84 -10.22
CA VAL A 37 -12.18 -10.82 -9.48
C VAL A 37 -13.00 -11.51 -8.37
N PRO A 38 -12.97 -11.02 -7.11
CA PRO A 38 -13.86 -11.50 -6.06
C PRO A 38 -15.34 -11.27 -6.41
N ALA A 39 -16.21 -12.25 -6.19
CA ALA A 39 -17.64 -12.09 -6.47
C ALA A 39 -18.31 -11.06 -5.53
N ALA A 40 -17.83 -10.96 -4.29
CA ALA A 40 -18.24 -9.98 -3.29
C ALA A 40 -17.05 -9.65 -2.38
N LEU A 41 -17.12 -8.49 -1.72
CA LEU A 41 -16.16 -8.05 -0.70
C LEU A 41 -16.71 -8.12 0.72
N THR A 42 -17.99 -8.47 0.89
CA THR A 42 -18.62 -8.59 2.22
C THR A 42 -17.95 -9.71 3.03
N GLY A 43 -17.52 -9.38 4.26
CA GLY A 43 -16.84 -10.32 5.14
C GLY A 43 -16.02 -9.62 6.23
N GLU A 44 -15.42 -10.44 7.09
CA GLU A 44 -14.45 -10.04 8.08
C GLU A 44 -13.06 -10.50 7.65
N TYR A 45 -12.09 -9.59 7.69
CA TYR A 45 -10.75 -9.83 7.16
C TYR A 45 -9.68 -9.47 8.17
N ARG A 46 -8.61 -10.28 8.23
CA ARG A 46 -7.34 -9.81 8.77
C ARG A 46 -6.59 -9.04 7.69
N VAL A 47 -6.04 -7.89 8.04
CA VAL A 47 -5.10 -7.17 7.18
C VAL A 47 -3.74 -7.84 7.31
N ALA A 48 -3.26 -8.44 6.23
CA ALA A 48 -2.02 -9.20 6.21
C ALA A 48 -0.82 -8.31 5.86
N ALA A 49 -0.98 -7.49 4.82
CA ALA A 49 0.07 -6.60 4.33
C ALA A 49 -0.51 -5.29 3.78
N ILE A 50 0.28 -4.22 3.88
CA ILE A 50 0.01 -2.91 3.31
C ILE A 50 1.23 -2.51 2.48
N ASP A 51 1.02 -2.21 1.21
CA ASP A 51 2.08 -1.86 0.25
C ASP A 51 3.16 -2.95 0.13
N GLY A 52 2.75 -4.22 0.27
CA GLY A 52 3.64 -5.38 0.22
C GLY A 52 4.39 -5.69 1.51
N GLU A 53 4.27 -4.84 2.53
CA GLU A 53 4.88 -5.06 3.84
C GLU A 53 3.87 -5.63 4.84
N GLU A 54 4.29 -6.63 5.61
CA GLU A 54 3.44 -7.19 6.67
C GLU A 54 3.09 -6.14 7.73
N VAL A 55 1.88 -6.25 8.30
CA VAL A 55 1.45 -5.36 9.39
C VAL A 55 2.37 -5.56 10.60
N GLY A 56 3.16 -4.54 10.89
CA GLY A 56 4.17 -4.57 11.95
C GLY A 56 3.69 -4.05 13.31
N GLY A 57 4.65 -3.89 14.23
CA GLY A 57 4.40 -3.22 15.52
C GLY A 57 3.62 -4.03 16.56
N GLY A 58 3.44 -5.34 16.33
CA GLY A 58 2.76 -6.22 17.28
C GLY A 58 1.25 -6.00 17.38
N ILE A 59 0.65 -5.36 16.37
CA ILE A 59 -0.80 -5.19 16.30
C ILE A 59 -1.41 -6.09 15.23
N GLY A 60 -2.67 -6.46 15.43
CA GLY A 60 -3.52 -7.00 14.37
C GLY A 60 -4.59 -5.97 14.01
N ILE A 61 -4.94 -5.86 12.73
CA ILE A 61 -6.05 -5.03 12.28
C ILE A 61 -7.10 -5.94 11.64
N ALA A 62 -8.29 -5.93 12.23
CA ALA A 62 -9.49 -6.56 11.66
C ALA A 62 -10.25 -5.53 10.84
N LEU A 63 -10.49 -5.85 9.57
CA LEU A 63 -11.19 -5.02 8.60
C LEU A 63 -12.54 -5.68 8.29
N SER A 64 -13.61 -4.97 8.58
CA SER A 64 -14.98 -5.43 8.35
C SER A 64 -15.53 -4.78 7.08
N MET A 65 -16.24 -5.57 6.27
CA MET A 65 -16.90 -5.11 5.06
C MET A 65 -18.33 -5.65 4.99
N THR A 66 -19.28 -4.74 4.73
CA THR A 66 -20.69 -5.06 4.42
C THR A 66 -21.02 -4.60 3.01
N ASP A 67 -22.26 -4.71 2.54
CA ASP A 67 -22.61 -4.37 1.14
C ASP A 67 -22.36 -2.91 0.72
N GLY A 68 -22.03 -2.00 1.64
CA GLY A 68 -21.70 -0.61 1.28
C GLY A 68 -20.78 0.11 2.26
N MET A 69 -20.18 -0.60 3.22
CA MET A 69 -19.32 0.02 4.23
C MET A 69 -18.09 -0.83 4.53
N ILE A 70 -16.95 -0.17 4.63
CA ILE A 70 -15.67 -0.72 5.10
C ILE A 70 -15.32 -0.02 6.41
N TRP A 71 -14.86 -0.73 7.43
CA TRP A 71 -14.35 -0.11 8.65
C TRP A 71 -13.36 -1.00 9.39
N PHE A 72 -12.57 -0.38 10.28
CA PHE A 72 -11.79 -1.08 11.29
C PHE A 72 -11.77 -0.26 12.58
N ASP A 73 -11.41 -0.91 13.69
CA ASP A 73 -11.40 -0.25 14.98
C ASP A 73 -10.13 0.56 15.24
N PRO A 74 -10.26 1.69 15.96
CA PRO A 74 -11.50 2.20 16.54
C PRO A 74 -12.26 3.12 15.57
N ARG A 75 -13.53 2.81 15.30
CA ARG A 75 -14.36 3.59 14.38
C ARG A 75 -14.54 5.05 14.78
N CYS A 76 -14.51 5.34 16.09
CA CYS A 76 -14.62 6.72 16.60
C CYS A 76 -13.50 7.64 16.12
N ALA A 77 -12.37 7.06 15.67
CA ALA A 77 -11.22 7.79 15.12
C ALA A 77 -11.32 8.04 13.61
N GLY A 78 -12.45 7.69 12.98
CA GLY A 78 -12.72 8.03 11.58
C GLY A 78 -12.37 6.95 10.56
N PHE A 79 -12.17 5.71 10.99
CA PHE A 79 -11.85 4.58 10.12
C PHE A 79 -13.09 3.88 9.58
N SER A 80 -13.90 4.64 8.81
CA SER A 80 -15.08 4.12 8.14
C SER A 80 -15.20 4.76 6.75
N TRP A 81 -15.43 3.93 5.74
CA TRP A 81 -15.66 4.34 4.35
C TRP A 81 -17.00 3.81 3.89
N THR A 82 -17.74 4.60 3.12
CA THR A 82 -18.74 4.02 2.21
C THR A 82 -18.02 3.51 0.97
N TYR A 83 -18.53 2.46 0.34
CA TYR A 83 -17.95 1.98 -0.91
C TYR A 83 -19.00 1.47 -1.90
N THR A 84 -18.62 1.41 -3.17
CA THR A 84 -19.32 0.62 -4.19
C THR A 84 -18.34 -0.35 -4.83
N TYR A 85 -18.85 -1.51 -5.23
CA TYR A 85 -18.06 -2.56 -5.85
C TYR A 85 -18.84 -3.23 -6.98
N ALA A 86 -18.22 -3.30 -8.16
CA ALA A 86 -18.74 -4.03 -9.31
C ALA A 86 -17.58 -4.49 -10.19
N ASP A 87 -17.57 -5.78 -10.54
CA ASP A 87 -16.62 -6.36 -11.50
C ASP A 87 -15.15 -6.00 -11.23
N GLY A 88 -14.74 -5.99 -9.96
CA GLY A 88 -13.35 -5.73 -9.57
C GLY A 88 -13.01 -4.24 -9.48
N VAL A 89 -13.95 -3.35 -9.79
CA VAL A 89 -13.83 -1.90 -9.59
C VAL A 89 -14.39 -1.56 -8.22
N LEU A 90 -13.59 -0.90 -7.41
CA LEU A 90 -13.90 -0.47 -6.06
C LEU A 90 -13.81 1.05 -6.01
N THR A 91 -14.81 1.72 -5.44
CA THR A 91 -14.70 3.14 -5.09
C THR A 91 -14.97 3.28 -3.61
N THR A 92 -14.11 4.01 -2.91
CA THR A 92 -14.26 4.30 -1.49
C THR A 92 -14.47 5.80 -1.29
N ASP A 93 -15.23 6.13 -0.26
CA ASP A 93 -15.43 7.50 0.16
C ASP A 93 -15.41 7.57 1.67
N ARG A 94 -14.49 8.38 2.19
CA ARG A 94 -14.37 8.65 3.62
C ARG A 94 -14.98 10.01 3.91
N PRO A 95 -16.09 10.08 4.67
CA PRO A 95 -16.80 11.34 4.90
C PRO A 95 -15.99 12.37 5.67
N GLU A 96 -14.82 12.03 6.23
CA GLU A 96 -13.95 12.96 6.94
C GLU A 96 -13.00 13.74 6.00
N LYS A 97 -12.81 13.28 4.75
CA LYS A 97 -11.95 13.95 3.78
C LYS A 97 -12.73 15.12 3.17
N PRO A 98 -12.21 16.37 3.21
CA PRO A 98 -12.82 17.47 2.48
C PRO A 98 -12.95 17.08 1.00
N ARG A 99 -14.18 17.01 0.48
CA ARG A 99 -14.39 16.85 -0.96
C ARG A 99 -13.92 18.13 -1.64
N SER A 100 -12.93 18.03 -2.51
CA SER A 100 -12.62 19.06 -3.49
C SER A 100 -13.73 19.06 -4.55
N GLY A 101 -14.79 19.81 -4.30
CA GLY A 101 -15.88 20.05 -5.24
C GLY A 101 -16.51 21.41 -4.97
N ASP A 102 -16.56 22.25 -6.01
CA ASP A 102 -16.95 23.68 -5.97
C ASP A 102 -18.46 23.92 -5.75
N GLY A 103 -19.17 22.97 -5.14
CA GLY A 103 -20.60 23.05 -4.86
C GLY A 103 -20.90 23.67 -3.49
N PRO A 104 -22.01 24.42 -3.34
CA PRO A 104 -22.41 25.02 -2.05
C PRO A 104 -22.81 23.99 -0.97
N TYR A 105 -22.85 22.69 -1.34
CA TYR A 105 -23.10 21.56 -0.45
C TYR A 105 -21.84 20.71 -0.30
N VAL A 106 -20.77 21.27 0.27
CA VAL A 106 -19.75 20.42 0.89
C VAL A 106 -20.40 19.74 2.09
N ALA A 107 -20.66 18.43 1.99
CA ALA A 107 -21.03 17.63 3.16
C ALA A 107 -20.00 17.94 4.26
N ARG A 108 -20.44 18.47 5.41
CA ARG A 108 -19.52 18.80 6.50
C ARG A 108 -18.73 17.53 6.82
N PRO A 109 -17.40 17.57 6.83
CA PRO A 109 -16.64 16.37 7.12
C PRO A 109 -17.08 15.84 8.49
N ILE A 110 -17.50 14.57 8.52
CA ILE A 110 -17.81 13.92 9.80
C ILE A 110 -16.50 13.94 10.57
N ARG A 111 -16.50 14.56 11.74
CA ARG A 111 -15.30 14.66 12.56
C ARG A 111 -15.18 13.37 13.38
N PRO A 112 -13.96 12.86 13.60
CA PRO A 112 -13.73 11.81 14.59
C PRO A 112 -14.42 12.19 15.90
N THR A 113 -15.21 11.27 16.44
CA THR A 113 -15.93 11.48 17.70
C THR A 113 -15.02 11.29 18.91
N CYS A 114 -13.86 10.67 18.72
CA CYS A 114 -12.81 10.54 19.72
C CYS A 114 -11.46 11.07 19.19
N ARG A 115 -10.59 11.49 20.11
CA ARG A 115 -9.16 11.76 19.84
C ARG A 115 -8.36 10.77 20.65
N ILE A 116 -7.70 9.85 19.95
CA ILE A 116 -6.90 8.79 20.55
C ILE A 116 -5.54 8.72 19.86
N ALA A 117 -4.60 8.00 20.47
CA ALA A 117 -3.42 7.56 19.74
C ALA A 117 -3.83 6.51 18.70
N VAL A 118 -3.54 6.78 17.43
CA VAL A 118 -3.73 5.84 16.32
C VAL A 118 -2.37 5.23 15.99
N HIS A 119 -2.33 3.90 15.85
CA HIS A 119 -1.10 3.20 15.49
C HIS A 119 -0.66 3.56 14.05
N PRO A 120 0.64 3.69 13.74
CA PRO A 120 1.12 4.00 12.38
C PRO A 120 0.53 3.08 11.30
N GLU A 121 0.43 1.77 11.57
CA GLU A 121 -0.17 0.80 10.64
C GLU A 121 -1.66 1.06 10.35
N GLN A 122 -2.44 1.55 11.32
CA GLN A 122 -3.82 1.97 11.08
C GLN A 122 -3.88 3.20 10.16
N GLN A 123 -2.92 4.12 10.27
CA GLN A 123 -2.82 5.28 9.38
C GLN A 123 -2.39 4.88 7.97
N ARG A 124 -1.45 3.92 7.85
CA ARG A 124 -1.05 3.33 6.56
C ARG A 124 -2.23 2.68 5.87
N LEU A 125 -2.98 1.84 6.59
CA LEU A 125 -4.18 1.19 6.06
C LEU A 125 -5.22 2.22 5.61
N ALA A 126 -5.49 3.24 6.43
CA ALA A 126 -6.45 4.29 6.06
C ALA A 126 -6.03 5.05 4.80
N THR A 127 -4.73 5.32 4.63
CA THR A 127 -4.18 5.98 3.45
C THR A 127 -4.33 5.10 2.21
N ALA A 128 -4.04 3.80 2.33
CA ALA A 128 -4.25 2.85 1.24
C ALA A 128 -5.74 2.77 0.85
N LEU A 129 -6.65 2.62 1.82
CA LEU A 129 -8.10 2.54 1.58
C LEU A 129 -8.70 3.84 1.00
N ASP A 130 -8.08 5.00 1.23
CA ASP A 130 -8.47 6.26 0.56
C ASP A 130 -8.11 6.28 -0.94
N ALA A 131 -7.22 5.39 -1.39
CA ALA A 131 -6.65 5.38 -2.73
C ALA A 131 -7.04 4.16 -3.57
N VAL A 132 -7.61 3.11 -2.97
CA VAL A 132 -7.99 1.88 -3.68
C VAL A 132 -9.01 2.14 -4.79
N THR A 133 -8.82 1.46 -5.92
CA THR A 133 -9.69 1.54 -7.09
C THR A 133 -10.14 0.16 -7.56
N ASN A 134 -9.49 -0.91 -7.11
CA ASN A 134 -9.72 -2.25 -7.61
C ASN A 134 -9.55 -3.32 -6.52
N ALA A 135 -10.17 -4.48 -6.73
CA ALA A 135 -10.00 -5.66 -5.89
C ALA A 135 -9.80 -6.93 -6.74
N TRP A 136 -8.88 -7.79 -6.30
CA TRP A 136 -8.50 -9.03 -6.98
C TRP A 136 -8.35 -10.17 -5.97
N LYS A 137 -8.51 -11.41 -6.41
CA LYS A 137 -8.05 -12.57 -5.65
C LYS A 137 -6.55 -12.78 -5.84
N THR A 138 -5.88 -13.12 -4.76
CA THR A 138 -4.49 -13.61 -4.81
C THR A 138 -4.48 -15.13 -5.10
N PRO A 139 -3.34 -15.69 -5.54
CA PRO A 139 -3.16 -17.13 -5.69
C PRO A 139 -3.38 -17.94 -4.42
N THR A 140 -3.28 -17.29 -3.26
CA THR A 140 -3.52 -17.88 -1.94
C THR A 140 -4.96 -17.72 -1.45
N ASN A 141 -5.91 -17.38 -2.34
CA ASN A 141 -7.32 -17.08 -2.02
C ASN A 141 -7.53 -15.89 -1.07
N GLY A 142 -6.54 -15.00 -0.96
CA GLY A 142 -6.72 -13.69 -0.32
C GLY A 142 -7.43 -12.71 -1.23
N VAL A 143 -7.75 -11.53 -0.69
CA VAL A 143 -8.23 -10.37 -1.47
C VAL A 143 -7.15 -9.31 -1.46
N LYS A 144 -6.72 -8.84 -2.63
CA LYS A 144 -5.79 -7.72 -2.80
C LYS A 144 -6.56 -6.51 -3.30
N LEU A 145 -6.60 -5.46 -2.50
CA LEU A 145 -7.11 -4.15 -2.90
C LEU A 145 -5.95 -3.31 -3.42
N ASN A 146 -6.10 -2.66 -4.57
CA ASN A 146 -5.05 -1.84 -5.18
C ASN A 146 -5.62 -0.51 -5.68
N GLY A 147 -4.81 0.55 -5.66
CA GLY A 147 -5.13 1.83 -6.29
C GLY A 147 -4.24 2.95 -5.78
N GLY A 148 -4.04 3.99 -6.62
CA GLY A 148 -3.26 5.18 -6.24
C GLY A 148 -1.82 4.90 -5.77
N GLY A 149 -1.20 3.82 -6.24
CA GLY A 149 0.13 3.40 -5.80
C GLY A 149 0.17 2.57 -4.52
N HIS A 150 -1.00 2.31 -3.91
CA HIS A 150 -1.13 1.51 -2.70
C HIS A 150 -1.70 0.11 -2.97
N SER A 151 -1.41 -0.81 -2.05
CA SER A 151 -2.01 -2.14 -2.01
C SER A 151 -2.34 -2.61 -0.59
N VAL A 152 -3.38 -3.42 -0.43
CA VAL A 152 -3.76 -4.06 0.84
C VAL A 152 -4.08 -5.52 0.58
N THR A 153 -3.38 -6.44 1.25
CA THR A 153 -3.66 -7.88 1.19
C THR A 153 -4.48 -8.30 2.40
N LEU A 154 -5.60 -8.96 2.14
CA LEU A 154 -6.60 -9.37 3.10
C LEU A 154 -6.78 -10.89 3.07
N TYR A 155 -6.97 -11.49 4.23
CA TYR A 155 -7.40 -12.88 4.36
C TYR A 155 -8.67 -12.94 5.20
N SER A 156 -9.68 -13.68 4.74
CA SER A 156 -10.91 -13.86 5.50
C SER A 156 -10.65 -14.53 6.85
N GLN A 157 -11.41 -14.14 7.86
CA GLN A 157 -11.42 -14.77 9.19
C GLN A 157 -12.59 -15.73 9.36
#